data_AF-A0A6J4M8K4-F1
#
_entry.id   AF-A0A6J4M8K4-F1
#
_cell.length_a   1.000
_cell.length_b   1.000
_cell.length_c   1.000
_cell.angle_alpha   90.00
_cell.angle_beta   90.00
_cell.angle_gamma   90.00
#
_symmetry.space_group_name_H-M   'P 1'
#
loop_
_entity.id
_entity.type
_entity.pdbx_description
1 polymer ?
#
loop_
_entity_poly.entity_id
_entity_poly.type
_entity_poly.pdbx_seq_one_letter_code
_entity_poly.pdbx_strand_id
1 'polypeptide(L)'
;MLAMIAFASLVVYAALTVRFPTETILNTARGNVGSLTNKSTIAAVLLGLSGLALHVGYAGAVLLAWRIGRSQQLSALVWGYPIVAGLVLMFIWPVTSTDIFDYIFRGWMAANYGANPYTVLPNAYKSDPLFKFIGWPNAPSAYGPLWELMSARMSALGGLSIRTNILLHKVLALATFLACGLVIVRIVREWKPEVELLAAVIWLWSPLGLWEI
;
A
#
# COMPACT_ATOMS: atom_id res chain seq x y z
N MET A 1 -16.23 -0.48 20.87
CA MET A 1 -15.44 -1.66 20.46
C MET A 1 -14.70 -1.46 19.14
N LEU A 2 -15.36 -1.03 18.05
CA LEU A 2 -14.68 -0.72 16.77
C LEU A 2 -13.50 0.25 16.92
N ALA A 3 -13.67 1.32 17.71
CA ALA A 3 -12.58 2.27 17.98
C ALA A 3 -11.37 1.63 18.67
N MET A 4 -11.59 0.65 19.55
CA MET A 4 -10.51 -0.09 20.22
C MET A 4 -9.76 -0.98 19.23
N ILE A 5 -10.48 -1.64 18.32
CA ILE A 5 -9.87 -2.45 17.25
C ILE A 5 -9.04 -1.57 16.32
N ALA A 6 -9.58 -0.42 15.90
CA ALA A 6 -8.87 0.56 15.09
C ALA A 6 -7.58 1.01 15.79
N PHE A 7 -7.68 1.42 17.06
CA PHE A 7 -6.53 1.86 17.84
C PHE A 7 -5.47 0.76 17.99
N ALA A 8 -5.87 -0.46 18.37
CA ALA A 8 -4.94 -1.59 18.49
C ALA A 8 -4.23 -1.89 17.15
N SER A 9 -4.95 -1.85 16.04
CA SER A 9 -4.39 -2.06 14.70
C SER A 9 -3.39 -0.96 14.32
N LEU A 10 -3.70 0.31 14.65
CA LEU A 10 -2.78 1.43 14.45
C LEU A 10 -1.48 1.28 15.25
N VAL A 11 -1.55 0.77 16.48
CA VAL A 11 -0.35 0.49 17.28
C VAL A 11 0.51 -0.57 16.60
N VAL A 12 -0.10 -1.63 16.04
CA VAL A 12 0.63 -2.66 15.28
C VAL A 12 1.28 -2.06 14.03
N TYR A 13 0.54 -1.28 13.23
CA TYR A 13 1.10 -0.62 12.05
C TYR A 13 2.22 0.37 12.39
N ALA A 14 2.09 1.13 13.46
CA ALA A 14 3.13 2.03 13.93
C ALA A 14 4.39 1.26 14.34
N ALA A 15 4.24 0.15 15.07
CA ALA A 15 5.37 -0.71 15.45
C ALA A 15 6.07 -1.30 14.21
N LEU A 16 5.32 -1.73 13.20
CA LEU A 16 5.88 -2.22 11.94
C LEU A 16 6.59 -1.10 11.15
N THR A 17 6.04 0.10 11.15
CA THR A 17 6.63 1.28 10.51
C THR A 17 7.96 1.68 11.17
N VAL A 18 8.01 1.66 12.51
CA VAL A 18 9.25 1.90 13.28
C VAL A 18 10.28 0.79 13.02
N ARG A 19 9.83 -0.45 12.79
CA ARG A 19 10.71 -1.58 12.49
C ARG A 19 11.31 -1.51 11.08
N PHE A 20 10.56 -1.00 10.10
CA PHE A 20 10.97 -0.90 8.71
C PHE A 20 10.84 0.53 8.16
N PRO A 21 11.55 1.51 8.73
CA PRO A 21 11.42 2.90 8.34
C PRO A 21 12.03 3.13 6.96
N THR A 22 11.27 3.76 6.06
CA THR A 22 11.71 4.05 4.69
C THR A 22 13.03 4.80 4.68
N GLU A 23 13.17 5.88 5.46
CA GLU A 23 14.33 6.77 5.44
C GLU A 23 15.67 6.03 5.67
N THR A 24 15.69 5.07 6.58
CA THR A 24 16.90 4.30 6.90
C THR A 24 17.20 3.26 5.82
N ILE A 25 16.17 2.71 5.16
CA ILE A 25 16.29 1.59 4.23
C ILE A 25 16.51 2.05 2.78
N LEU A 26 16.28 3.32 2.43
CA LEU A 26 16.49 3.88 1.09
C LEU A 26 17.86 3.55 0.46
N ASN A 27 18.89 3.39 1.29
CA ASN A 27 20.25 3.09 0.86
C ASN A 27 20.49 1.60 0.56
N THR A 28 19.57 0.73 0.98
CA THR A 28 19.62 -0.72 0.80
C THR A 28 18.69 -1.12 -0.34
N ALA A 29 19.17 -0.97 -1.58
CA ALA A 29 18.39 -1.33 -2.76
C ALA A 29 17.88 -2.77 -2.66
N ARG A 30 16.60 -2.98 -2.98
CA ARG A 30 15.89 -4.28 -2.91
C ARG A 30 15.85 -4.92 -1.52
N GLY A 31 16.00 -4.14 -0.45
CA GLY A 31 15.81 -4.63 0.91
C GLY A 31 14.41 -5.23 1.08
N ASN A 32 14.32 -6.52 1.40
CA ASN A 32 13.08 -7.21 1.75
C ASN A 32 13.14 -7.68 3.21
N VAL A 33 12.01 -8.18 3.73
CA VAL A 33 11.94 -8.71 5.10
C VAL A 33 13.11 -9.65 5.42
N GLY A 34 13.44 -10.58 4.53
CA GLY A 34 14.49 -11.57 4.74
C GLY A 34 15.88 -10.94 4.85
N SER A 35 16.25 -10.05 3.94
CA SER A 35 17.55 -9.38 3.97
C SER A 35 17.67 -8.41 5.15
N LEU A 36 16.60 -7.66 5.46
CA LEU A 36 16.60 -6.64 6.52
C LEU A 36 16.59 -7.24 7.92
N THR A 37 16.09 -8.47 8.07
CA THR A 37 16.06 -9.19 9.35
C THR A 37 17.17 -10.23 9.47
N ASN A 38 18.08 -10.31 8.51
CA ASN A 38 19.10 -11.35 8.41
C ASN A 38 18.51 -12.77 8.54
N LYS A 39 17.37 -13.01 7.87
CA LYS A 39 16.62 -14.28 7.88
C LYS A 39 16.26 -14.77 9.29
N SER A 40 16.05 -13.86 10.24
CA SER A 40 15.71 -14.19 11.62
C SER A 40 14.34 -14.87 11.74
N THR A 41 14.31 -16.09 12.29
CA THR A 41 13.06 -16.80 12.62
C THR A 41 12.21 -16.01 13.60
N ILE A 42 12.81 -15.35 14.58
CA ILE A 42 12.07 -14.52 15.55
C ILE A 42 11.37 -13.37 14.83
N ALA A 43 12.05 -12.68 13.92
CA ALA A 43 11.44 -11.60 13.15
C ALA A 43 10.30 -12.11 12.27
N ALA A 44 10.46 -13.28 11.64
CA ALA A 44 9.40 -13.92 10.86
C ALA A 44 8.17 -14.26 11.73
N VAL A 45 8.37 -14.83 12.91
CA VAL A 45 7.29 -15.12 13.86
C VAL A 45 6.58 -13.84 14.30
N LEU A 46 7.32 -12.79 14.67
CA LEU A 46 6.74 -11.51 15.10
C LEU A 46 5.93 -10.84 13.98
N LEU A 47 6.41 -10.90 12.73
CA LEU A 47 5.66 -10.43 11.57
C LEU A 47 4.39 -11.24 11.35
N GLY A 48 4.48 -12.57 11.42
CA GLY A 48 3.32 -13.46 11.29
C GLY A 48 2.28 -13.20 12.38
N LEU A 49 2.71 -13.02 13.63
CA LEU A 49 1.82 -12.67 14.75
C LEU A 49 1.20 -11.28 14.59
N SER A 50 1.94 -10.30 14.06
CA SER A 50 1.42 -8.96 13.76
C SER A 50 0.34 -9.03 12.68
N GLY A 51 0.60 -9.77 11.59
CA GLY A 51 -0.37 -10.04 10.55
C GLY A 51 -1.61 -10.75 11.09
N LEU A 52 -1.44 -11.80 11.89
CA LEU A 52 -2.54 -12.52 12.52
C LEU A 52 -3.38 -11.61 13.43
N ALA A 53 -2.74 -10.79 14.28
CA ALA A 53 -3.43 -9.86 15.17
C ALA A 53 -4.29 -8.85 14.39
N LEU A 54 -3.76 -8.30 13.29
CA LEU A 54 -4.51 -7.41 12.41
C LEU A 54 -5.72 -8.11 11.77
N HIS A 55 -5.57 -9.35 11.31
CA HIS A 55 -6.66 -10.10 10.70
C HIS A 55 -7.72 -10.54 11.72
N VAL A 56 -7.33 -10.90 12.94
CA VAL A 56 -8.26 -11.21 14.04
C VAL A 56 -9.06 -9.95 14.43
N GLY A 57 -8.37 -8.81 14.57
CA GLY A 57 -9.02 -7.52 14.82
C GLY A 57 -10.00 -7.15 13.70
N TYR A 58 -9.58 -7.28 12.44
CA TYR A 58 -10.40 -7.05 11.26
C TYR A 58 -11.63 -7.96 11.22
N ALA A 59 -11.49 -9.26 11.45
CA ALA A 59 -12.62 -10.18 11.54
C ALA A 59 -13.61 -9.77 12.65
N GLY A 60 -13.09 -9.37 13.81
CA GLY A 60 -13.91 -8.79 14.89
C GLY A 60 -14.66 -7.52 14.46
N ALA A 61 -14.01 -6.62 13.70
CA ALA A 61 -14.64 -5.41 13.19
C ALA A 61 -15.75 -5.71 12.19
N VAL A 62 -15.53 -6.67 11.27
CA VAL A 62 -16.53 -7.14 10.30
C VAL A 62 -17.74 -7.74 11.02
N LEU A 63 -17.54 -8.60 12.01
CA LEU A 63 -18.63 -9.20 12.80
C LEU A 63 -19.42 -8.15 13.60
N LEU A 64 -18.74 -7.12 14.12
CA LEU A 64 -19.40 -6.02 14.82
C LEU A 64 -20.18 -5.12 13.86
N ALA A 65 -19.60 -4.80 12.71
CA ALA A 65 -20.28 -4.03 11.66
C ALA A 65 -21.56 -4.75 11.18
N TRP A 66 -21.49 -6.08 11.02
CA TRP A 66 -22.65 -6.91 10.71
C TRP A 66 -23.76 -6.78 11.77
N ARG A 67 -23.40 -6.86 13.07
CA ARG A 67 -24.36 -6.78 14.18
C ARG A 67 -24.96 -5.38 14.37
N ILE A 68 -24.16 -4.33 14.12
CA ILE A 68 -24.61 -2.94 14.25
C ILE A 68 -25.56 -2.55 13.13
N GLY A 69 -25.34 -3.05 11.92
CA GLY A 69 -26.07 -2.61 10.73
C GLY A 69 -25.72 -1.18 10.36
N ARG A 70 -26.70 -0.40 9.91
CA ARG A 70 -26.50 1.00 9.48
C ARG A 70 -26.29 1.94 10.67
N SER A 71 -25.20 2.71 10.69
CA SER A 71 -24.98 3.76 11.69
C SER A 71 -24.17 4.93 11.12
N GLN A 72 -24.76 6.13 11.12
CA GLN A 72 -24.07 7.35 10.68
C GLN A 72 -23.04 7.87 11.69
N GLN A 73 -23.24 7.60 12.99
CA GLN A 73 -22.35 8.03 14.07
C GLN A 73 -20.94 7.44 13.93
N LEU A 74 -20.81 6.29 13.25
CA LEU A 74 -19.54 5.61 13.03
C LEU A 74 -18.80 6.07 11.78
N SER A 75 -19.40 6.93 10.94
CA SER A 75 -18.81 7.34 9.66
C SER A 75 -17.40 7.91 9.82
N ALA A 76 -17.21 8.84 10.76
CA ALA A 76 -15.91 9.46 11.01
C ALA A 76 -14.84 8.43 11.40
N LEU A 77 -15.20 7.42 12.20
CA LEU A 77 -14.29 6.35 12.58
C LEU A 77 -13.95 5.44 11.38
N VAL A 78 -14.96 5.05 10.61
CA VAL A 78 -14.83 4.12 9.49
C VAL A 78 -13.93 4.70 8.39
N TRP A 79 -14.09 6.00 8.10
CA TRP A 79 -13.29 6.72 7.11
C TRP A 79 -11.97 7.26 7.66
N GLY A 80 -11.95 7.67 8.94
CA GLY A 80 -10.74 8.21 9.57
C GLY A 80 -9.67 7.13 9.78
N TYR A 81 -10.07 5.91 10.16
CA TYR A 81 -9.12 4.82 10.39
C TYR A 81 -8.21 4.50 9.19
N PRO A 82 -8.71 4.20 7.97
CA PRO A 82 -7.85 3.89 6.82
C PRO A 82 -6.96 5.07 6.42
N ILE A 83 -7.41 6.31 6.61
CA ILE A 83 -6.61 7.50 6.35
C ILE A 83 -5.42 7.54 7.31
N VAL A 84 -5.67 7.41 8.61
CA VAL A 84 -4.59 7.42 9.61
C VAL A 84 -3.67 6.21 9.44
N ALA A 85 -4.22 5.02 9.20
CA ALA A 85 -3.43 3.82 8.95
C ALA A 85 -2.56 3.96 7.70
N GLY A 86 -3.14 4.44 6.60
CA GLY A 86 -2.41 4.73 5.36
C GLY A 86 -1.31 5.78 5.57
N LEU A 87 -1.56 6.86 6.32
CA LEU A 87 -0.54 7.86 6.65
C LEU A 87 0.61 7.29 7.48
N VAL A 88 0.33 6.37 8.41
CA VAL A 88 1.38 5.66 9.16
C VAL A 88 2.19 4.77 8.20
N LEU A 89 1.51 3.99 7.37
CA LEU A 89 2.13 3.04 6.43
C LEU A 89 2.83 3.72 5.25
N MET A 90 2.55 5.00 4.96
CA MET A 90 3.32 5.77 3.98
C MET A 90 4.83 5.79 4.28
N PHE A 91 5.20 5.64 5.54
CA PHE A 91 6.60 5.67 5.97
C PHE A 91 7.23 4.29 6.12
N ILE A 92 6.47 3.20 5.94
CA ILE A 92 7.03 1.85 5.94
C ILE A 92 7.69 1.53 4.59
N TRP A 93 8.89 0.97 4.63
CA TRP A 93 9.56 0.48 3.44
C TRP A 93 8.74 -0.68 2.82
N PRO A 94 8.64 -0.78 1.48
CA PRO A 94 7.99 -1.91 0.80
C PRO A 94 8.77 -3.21 1.01
N VAL A 95 8.63 -3.82 2.19
CA VAL A 95 9.43 -4.97 2.61
C VAL A 95 8.90 -6.31 2.08
N THR A 96 7.63 -6.38 1.67
CA THR A 96 6.96 -7.62 1.21
C THR A 96 6.97 -7.81 -0.30
N SER A 97 7.05 -6.73 -1.07
CA SER A 97 7.15 -6.76 -2.54
C SER A 97 8.09 -5.67 -3.04
N THR A 98 8.78 -5.94 -4.16
CA THR A 98 9.60 -4.96 -4.87
C THR A 98 8.88 -4.29 -6.03
N ASP A 99 7.62 -4.64 -6.31
CA ASP A 99 6.92 -4.20 -7.53
C ASP A 99 6.79 -2.67 -7.64
N ILE A 100 6.71 -1.97 -6.50
CA ILE A 100 6.72 -0.50 -6.48
C ILE A 100 7.95 0.09 -7.19
N PHE A 101 9.11 -0.58 -7.10
CA PHE A 101 10.33 -0.13 -7.77
C PHE A 101 10.27 -0.37 -9.29
N ASP A 102 9.57 -1.42 -9.72
CA ASP A 102 9.30 -1.66 -11.14
C ASP A 102 8.34 -0.60 -11.70
N TYR A 103 7.31 -0.20 -10.96
CA TYR A 103 6.41 0.91 -11.35
C TYR A 103 7.17 2.21 -11.49
N ILE A 104 7.99 2.52 -10.48
CA ILE A 104 8.79 3.74 -10.44
C ILE A 104 9.73 3.78 -11.64
N PHE A 105 10.50 2.71 -11.87
CA PHE A 105 11.50 2.70 -12.93
C PHE A 105 10.88 2.72 -14.33
N ARG A 106 9.80 1.95 -14.56
CA ARG A 106 9.11 1.94 -15.87
C ARG A 106 8.42 3.27 -16.16
N GLY A 107 7.78 3.85 -15.14
CA GLY A 107 7.23 5.19 -15.22
C GLY A 107 8.30 6.24 -15.53
N TRP A 108 9.45 6.16 -14.85
CA TRP A 108 10.58 7.05 -15.09
C TRP A 108 11.13 6.89 -16.51
N MET A 109 11.27 5.64 -16.97
CA MET A 109 11.71 5.33 -18.33
C MET A 109 10.77 5.90 -19.39
N ALA A 110 9.45 5.77 -19.19
CA ALA A 110 8.46 6.35 -20.09
C ALA A 110 8.49 7.89 -20.07
N ALA A 111 8.56 8.49 -18.89
CA ALA A 111 8.51 9.96 -18.74
C ALA A 111 9.80 10.67 -19.17
N ASN A 112 10.96 10.12 -18.82
CA ASN A 112 12.26 10.77 -19.02
C ASN A 112 12.91 10.38 -20.36
N TYR A 113 12.78 9.12 -20.78
CA TYR A 113 13.40 8.64 -22.03
C TYR A 113 12.40 8.52 -23.19
N GLY A 114 11.11 8.71 -22.96
CA GLY A 114 10.08 8.49 -23.98
C GLY A 114 9.95 7.01 -24.38
N ALA A 115 10.49 6.08 -23.57
CA ALA A 115 10.49 4.67 -23.90
C ALA A 115 9.11 4.04 -23.66
N ASN A 116 8.69 3.17 -24.58
CA ASN A 116 7.49 2.39 -24.39
C ASN A 116 7.79 1.19 -23.45
N PRO A 117 7.22 1.13 -22.23
CA PRO A 117 7.51 0.07 -21.26
C PRO A 117 7.00 -1.31 -21.66
N TYR A 118 6.18 -1.39 -22.72
CA TYR A 118 5.70 -2.65 -23.29
C TYR A 118 6.69 -3.29 -24.27
N THR A 119 7.62 -2.51 -24.83
CA THR A 119 8.56 -2.99 -25.85
C THR A 119 10.02 -2.79 -25.45
N VAL A 120 10.30 -1.83 -24.57
CA VAL A 120 11.64 -1.52 -24.10
C VAL A 120 11.83 -2.08 -22.70
N LEU A 121 12.88 -2.90 -22.54
CA LEU A 121 13.20 -3.50 -21.26
C LEU A 121 13.99 -2.52 -20.39
N PRO A 122 13.76 -2.52 -19.06
CA PRO A 122 14.56 -1.72 -18.13
C PRO A 122 16.08 -1.94 -18.25
N ASN A 123 16.50 -3.15 -18.63
CA ASN A 123 17.91 -3.52 -18.86
C ASN A 123 18.62 -2.67 -19.92
N ALA A 124 17.88 -1.93 -20.77
CA ALA A 124 18.45 -0.96 -21.70
C ALA A 124 19.03 0.28 -21.00
N TYR A 125 18.66 0.52 -19.73
CA TYR A 125 19.00 1.72 -18.96
C TYR A 125 19.79 1.40 -17.68
N LYS A 126 20.71 0.43 -17.74
CA LYS A 126 21.52 -0.02 -16.58
C LYS A 126 22.30 1.08 -15.88
N SER A 127 22.67 2.13 -16.60
CA SER A 127 23.41 3.28 -16.06
C SER A 127 22.53 4.27 -15.30
N ASP A 128 21.19 4.12 -15.34
CA ASP A 128 20.28 5.01 -14.62
C ASP A 128 20.39 4.80 -13.09
N PRO A 129 20.45 5.87 -12.27
CA PRO A 129 20.59 5.76 -10.81
C PRO A 129 19.49 4.96 -10.10
N LEU A 130 18.28 4.93 -10.65
CA LEU A 130 17.14 4.19 -10.11
C LEU A 130 17.18 2.70 -10.48
N PHE A 131 17.99 2.30 -11.46
CA PHE A 131 18.03 0.91 -11.96
C PHE A 131 18.38 -0.09 -10.86
N LYS A 132 19.18 0.29 -9.86
CA LYS A 132 19.57 -0.59 -8.74
C LYS A 132 18.38 -1.12 -7.92
N PHE A 133 17.22 -0.44 -7.95
CA PHE A 133 16.05 -0.83 -7.18
C PHE A 133 15.14 -1.84 -7.89
N ILE A 134 15.26 -1.99 -9.22
CA ILE A 134 14.29 -2.75 -10.03
C ILE A 134 14.25 -4.24 -9.66
N GLY A 135 13.07 -4.85 -9.55
CA GLY A 135 12.96 -6.30 -9.35
C GLY A 135 13.14 -7.09 -10.65
N TRP A 136 12.55 -6.59 -11.74
CA TRP A 136 12.39 -7.32 -13.00
C TRP A 136 13.05 -6.63 -14.20
N PRO A 137 14.41 -6.58 -14.27
CA PRO A 137 15.11 -5.81 -15.29
C PRO A 137 14.91 -6.31 -16.72
N ASN A 138 14.61 -7.60 -16.90
CA ASN A 138 14.51 -8.27 -18.19
C ASN A 138 13.07 -8.55 -18.64
N ALA A 139 12.06 -7.98 -17.96
CA ALA A 139 10.66 -8.15 -18.32
C ALA A 139 10.09 -6.82 -18.86
N PRO A 140 9.17 -6.85 -19.86
CA PRO A 140 8.34 -5.68 -20.19
C PRO A 140 7.28 -5.45 -19.10
N SER A 141 6.53 -4.35 -19.19
CA SER A 141 5.40 -4.13 -18.28
C SER A 141 4.30 -5.18 -18.51
N ALA A 142 3.76 -5.71 -17.42
CA ALA A 142 2.57 -6.56 -17.40
C ALA A 142 1.28 -5.78 -17.05
N TYR A 143 1.38 -4.47 -16.82
CA TYR A 143 0.28 -3.66 -16.30
C TYR A 143 -0.50 -2.94 -17.40
N GLY A 144 -1.77 -2.64 -17.12
CA GLY A 144 -2.64 -1.93 -18.05
C GLY A 144 -2.17 -0.49 -18.33
N PRO A 145 -2.53 0.08 -19.50
CA PRO A 145 -2.02 1.37 -19.95
C PRO A 145 -2.35 2.53 -19.02
N LEU A 146 -3.51 2.50 -18.35
CA LEU A 146 -3.87 3.52 -17.37
C LEU A 146 -2.87 3.54 -16.19
N TRP A 147 -2.46 2.38 -15.69
CA TRP A 147 -1.49 2.28 -14.62
C TRP A 147 -0.12 2.82 -15.05
N GLU A 148 0.37 2.39 -16.23
CA GLU A 148 1.65 2.88 -16.75
C GLU A 148 1.66 4.40 -16.95
N LEU A 149 0.55 5.00 -17.42
CA LEU A 149 0.42 6.45 -17.54
C LEU A 149 0.48 7.16 -16.18
N MET A 150 -0.19 6.59 -15.18
CA MET A 150 -0.20 7.14 -13.82
C MET A 150 1.18 7.01 -13.15
N SER A 151 1.83 5.85 -13.28
CA SER A 151 3.21 5.62 -12.84
C SER A 151 4.18 6.56 -13.54
N ALA A 152 4.05 6.76 -14.86
CA ALA A 152 4.88 7.72 -15.59
C ALA A 152 4.71 9.14 -15.05
N ARG A 153 3.47 9.56 -14.74
CA ARG A 153 3.22 10.88 -14.14
C ARG A 153 3.82 11.01 -12.75
N MET A 154 3.63 10.01 -11.88
CA MET A 154 4.21 10.03 -10.53
C MET A 154 5.73 10.02 -10.59
N SER A 155 6.33 9.20 -11.46
CA SER A 155 7.78 9.13 -11.61
C SER A 155 8.38 10.37 -12.23
N ALA A 156 7.69 11.04 -13.15
CA ALA A 156 8.10 12.34 -13.68
C ALA A 156 8.20 13.38 -12.55
N LEU A 157 7.23 13.40 -11.63
CA LEU A 157 7.22 14.30 -10.48
C LEU A 157 8.26 13.91 -9.41
N GLY A 158 8.51 12.61 -9.23
CA GLY A 158 9.49 12.08 -8.30
C GLY A 158 10.95 12.26 -8.75
N GLY A 159 11.18 12.33 -10.06
CA GLY A 159 12.51 12.44 -10.64
C GLY A 159 13.41 11.26 -10.23
N LEU A 160 14.67 11.56 -9.94
CA LEU A 160 15.64 10.59 -9.43
C LEU A 160 15.55 10.36 -7.91
N SER A 161 14.64 11.04 -7.20
CA SER A 161 14.46 10.86 -5.76
C SER A 161 13.62 9.61 -5.49
N ILE A 162 14.27 8.51 -5.08
CA ILE A 162 13.55 7.27 -4.76
C ILE A 162 12.53 7.46 -3.64
N ARG A 163 12.85 8.32 -2.66
CA ARG A 163 11.98 8.69 -1.55
C ARG A 163 10.68 9.34 -2.04
N THR A 164 10.82 10.37 -2.87
CA THR A 164 9.67 11.10 -3.42
C THR A 164 8.82 10.18 -4.30
N ASN A 165 9.47 9.34 -5.11
CA ASN A 165 8.80 8.35 -5.94
C ASN A 165 7.95 7.37 -5.12
N ILE A 166 8.51 6.76 -4.06
CA ILE A 166 7.76 5.88 -3.16
C ILE A 166 6.57 6.64 -2.61
N LEU A 167 6.78 7.80 -1.98
CA LEU A 167 5.69 8.58 -1.37
C LEU A 167 4.57 8.91 -2.36
N LEU A 168 4.90 9.34 -3.58
CA LEU A 168 3.89 9.65 -4.60
C LEU A 168 3.08 8.41 -5.02
N HIS A 169 3.73 7.26 -5.19
CA HIS A 169 3.04 6.02 -5.52
C HIS A 169 2.16 5.54 -4.36
N LYS A 170 2.63 5.68 -3.11
CA LYS A 170 1.84 5.35 -1.91
C LYS A 170 0.64 6.29 -1.71
N VAL A 171 0.80 7.59 -1.98
CA VAL A 171 -0.30 8.56 -1.99
C VAL A 171 -1.33 8.18 -3.06
N LEU A 172 -0.87 7.82 -4.25
CA LEU A 172 -1.75 7.36 -5.31
C LEU A 172 -2.50 6.08 -4.92
N ALA A 173 -1.80 5.10 -4.33
CA ALA A 173 -2.41 3.88 -3.81
C ALA A 173 -3.48 4.19 -2.77
N LEU A 174 -3.19 5.04 -1.76
CA LEU A 174 -4.16 5.40 -0.73
C LEU A 174 -5.37 6.14 -1.31
N ALA A 175 -5.15 7.09 -2.23
CA ALA A 175 -6.22 7.83 -2.87
C ALA A 175 -7.15 6.90 -3.67
N THR A 176 -6.59 5.97 -4.45
CA THR A 176 -7.38 4.99 -5.20
C THR A 176 -8.10 4.00 -4.28
N PHE A 177 -7.46 3.54 -3.20
CA PHE A 177 -8.07 2.68 -2.19
C PHE A 177 -9.30 3.33 -1.53
N LEU A 178 -9.19 4.60 -1.14
CA LEU A 178 -10.30 5.37 -0.57
C LEU A 178 -11.39 5.65 -1.60
N ALA A 179 -11.01 5.95 -2.86
CA ALA A 179 -11.97 6.16 -3.95
C ALA A 179 -12.77 4.89 -4.26
N CYS A 180 -12.13 3.72 -4.29
CA CYS A 180 -12.81 2.43 -4.41
C CYS A 180 -13.81 2.23 -3.25
N GLY A 181 -13.38 2.50 -2.02
CA GLY A 181 -14.28 2.43 -0.86
C GLY A 181 -15.49 3.37 -0.99
N LEU A 182 -15.30 4.56 -1.56
CA LEU A 182 -16.38 5.54 -1.76
C LEU A 182 -17.39 5.02 -2.78
N VAL A 183 -16.92 4.47 -3.89
CA VAL A 183 -17.78 3.86 -4.91
C VAL A 183 -18.53 2.67 -4.33
N ILE A 184 -17.86 1.76 -3.61
CA ILE A 184 -18.48 0.60 -2.97
C ILE A 184 -19.59 1.04 -2.00
N VAL A 185 -19.30 2.00 -1.12
CA VAL A 185 -20.27 2.50 -0.13
C VAL A 185 -21.46 3.17 -0.80
N ARG A 186 -21.25 3.92 -1.90
CA ARG A 186 -22.35 4.53 -2.66
C ARG A 186 -23.26 3.48 -3.29
N ILE A 187 -22.69 2.49 -3.97
CA ILE A 187 -23.45 1.40 -4.59
C ILE A 187 -24.26 0.64 -3.53
N VAL A 188 -23.63 0.29 -2.40
CA VAL A 188 -24.32 -0.45 -1.33
C VAL A 188 -25.38 0.41 -0.64
N ARG A 189 -25.15 1.71 -0.47
CA ARG A 189 -26.16 2.62 0.08
C ARG A 189 -27.42 2.67 -0.78
N GLU A 190 -27.27 2.65 -2.10
CA GLU A 190 -28.39 2.68 -3.05
C GLU A 190 -29.13 1.34 -3.12
N TRP A 191 -28.41 0.21 -3.06
CA TRP A 191 -28.99 -1.11 -3.20
C TRP A 191 -29.49 -1.73 -1.88
N LYS A 192 -28.69 -1.65 -0.82
CA LYS A 192 -28.93 -2.32 0.48
C LYS A 192 -28.38 -1.51 1.66
N PRO A 193 -29.01 -0.37 2.01
CA PRO A 193 -28.49 0.60 2.97
C PRO A 193 -28.24 0.05 4.38
N GLU A 194 -28.90 -1.04 4.77
CA GLU A 194 -28.73 -1.73 6.05
C GLU A 194 -27.35 -2.37 6.25
N VAL A 195 -26.65 -2.71 5.15
CA VAL A 195 -25.29 -3.31 5.19
C VAL A 195 -24.19 -2.32 4.79
N GLU A 196 -24.49 -1.02 4.70
CA GLU A 196 -23.52 0.00 4.29
C GLU A 196 -22.26 0.00 5.18
N LEU A 197 -22.44 -0.06 6.50
CA LEU A 197 -21.32 -0.09 7.46
C LEU A 197 -20.45 -1.33 7.25
N LEU A 198 -21.06 -2.49 7.03
CA LEU A 198 -20.35 -3.73 6.77
C LEU A 198 -19.52 -3.63 5.50
N ALA A 199 -20.10 -3.14 4.40
CA ALA A 199 -19.39 -2.98 3.14
C ALA A 199 -18.19 -2.01 3.27
N ALA A 200 -18.39 -0.90 3.99
CA ALA A 200 -17.33 0.04 4.28
C ALA A 200 -16.19 -0.62 5.07
N VAL A 201 -16.49 -1.36 6.13
CA VAL A 201 -15.48 -2.04 6.97
C VAL A 201 -14.76 -3.15 6.19
N ILE A 202 -15.46 -3.97 5.42
CA ILE A 202 -14.84 -5.05 4.63
C ILE A 202 -13.75 -4.50 3.70
N TRP A 203 -14.04 -3.39 3.02
CA TRP A 203 -13.05 -2.79 2.13
C TRP A 203 -12.01 -1.97 2.89
N LEU A 204 -12.45 -0.91 3.58
CA LEU A 204 -11.58 0.13 4.13
C LEU A 204 -10.74 -0.37 5.30
N TRP A 205 -11.16 -1.42 6.02
CA TRP A 205 -10.44 -1.92 7.18
C TRP A 205 -9.62 -3.18 6.87
N SER A 206 -9.59 -3.62 5.60
CA SER A 206 -8.82 -4.77 5.16
C SER A 206 -7.33 -4.60 5.47
N PRO A 207 -6.71 -5.46 6.32
CA PRO A 207 -5.29 -5.39 6.60
C PRO A 207 -4.43 -5.58 5.35
N LEU A 208 -4.87 -6.42 4.42
CA LEU A 208 -4.19 -6.63 3.14
C LEU A 208 -4.22 -5.36 2.30
N GLY A 209 -5.38 -4.71 2.17
CA GLY A 209 -5.50 -3.48 1.38
C GLY A 209 -4.68 -2.33 1.96
N LEU A 210 -4.67 -2.20 3.29
CA LEU A 210 -3.90 -1.16 3.98
C LEU A 210 -2.39 -1.43 3.94
N TRP A 211 -1.95 -2.69 4.05
CA TRP A 211 -0.54 -3.07 4.05
C TRP A 211 0.18 -2.72 2.73
N GLU A 212 -0.57 -2.76 1.61
CA GLU A 212 -0.03 -2.43 0.28
C GLU A 212 0.02 -0.91 -0.01
N ILE A 213 -0.34 -0.07 0.96
CA ILE A 213 -0.16 1.39 0.90
C ILE A 213 1.29 1.75 1.20
#